data_AF-A0A0Q3PVK9-F1
#
_entry.id   AF-A0A0Q3PVK9-F1
#
_cell.length_a   1.000
_cell.length_b   1.000
_cell.length_c   1.000
_cell.angle_alpha   90.00
_cell.angle_beta   90.00
_cell.angle_gamma   90.00
#
_symmetry.space_group_name_H-M   'P 1'
#
loop_
_entity.id
_entity.type
_entity.pdbx_description
1 polymer ?
#
loop_
_entity_poly.entity_id
_entity_poly.type
_entity_poly.pdbx_seq_one_letter_code
_entity_poly.pdbx_strand_id
1 'polypeptide(L)'
;MWTLPEATEIARPNQKDDEGGALVAGDCGSKKIQELHNYKDELPVQDTHHDVQTLDKTIASLETELSAARTLQESLLNGSPVAEEFKVSESIVRRKYRMVIGINTAFSSRKRRDSIRYTWMPRGEQRKKLEEEKGIIIRFVIGHSAISGGIIDRAIEAEDRKHGDFMKIDHVEGYLALSGKTKTYFATAVSLWDADFYVKVDDDVHVNIATLGQILSKHAWKPRVYIGCMKSGPVLSEKGVRYYEPEHWKFGEPGNKYFRHATGQLYAISKDLATYISINKHVLHKYINEDVSLGSWFLGLDAEHIDEKRLCCGTPPDCEWKAQAGNICAASFDWRCSGICNSEGRIWEVHNKCAEGESALWNSTL
;
A
#
# COMPACT_ATOMS: atom_id res chain seq x y z
N MET A 1 -13.20 -20.15 21.19
CA MET A 1 -13.76 -19.46 22.37
C MET A 1 -12.70 -18.45 22.78
N TRP A 2 -12.89 -17.16 22.47
CA TRP A 2 -11.87 -16.13 22.72
C TRP A 2 -12.30 -15.33 23.94
N THR A 3 -11.49 -15.35 25.00
CA THR A 3 -11.62 -14.51 26.19
C THR A 3 -10.56 -13.41 26.16
N LEU A 4 -10.99 -12.16 26.31
CA LEU A 4 -10.14 -10.96 26.40
C LEU A 4 -9.34 -10.94 27.71
N PRO A 5 -8.05 -10.54 27.70
CA PRO A 5 -7.35 -10.14 28.92
C PRO A 5 -7.61 -8.66 29.26
N GLU A 6 -7.82 -8.41 30.54
CA GLU A 6 -8.07 -7.09 31.16
C GLU A 6 -6.90 -6.12 30.99
N ALA A 7 -7.24 -4.83 30.85
CA ALA A 7 -6.31 -3.73 30.74
C ALA A 7 -5.97 -3.16 32.12
N THR A 8 -4.71 -3.26 32.54
CA THR A 8 -4.17 -2.45 33.64
C THR A 8 -2.89 -1.75 33.19
N GLU A 9 -2.82 -0.48 33.62
CA GLU A 9 -1.68 0.45 33.61
C GLU A 9 -1.50 1.34 32.37
N ILE A 10 -2.26 2.45 32.40
CA ILE A 10 -2.05 3.66 31.60
C ILE A 10 -1.00 4.52 32.30
N ALA A 11 0.13 4.79 31.64
CA ALA A 11 1.09 5.81 32.04
C ALA A 11 0.58 7.21 31.65
N ARG A 12 0.48 8.12 32.63
CA ARG A 12 0.13 9.54 32.44
C ARG A 12 1.38 10.38 32.08
N PRO A 13 1.30 11.39 31.20
CA PRO A 13 2.38 12.35 31.00
C PRO A 13 2.37 13.46 32.07
N ASN A 14 3.58 13.92 32.39
CA ASN A 14 3.98 14.81 33.48
C ASN A 14 3.25 16.17 33.55
N GLN A 15 2.87 16.54 34.79
CA GLN A 15 2.65 17.92 35.24
C GLN A 15 3.97 18.69 35.22
N LYS A 16 3.94 19.94 34.75
CA LYS A 16 4.90 20.98 35.12
C LYS A 16 4.15 22.04 35.90
N ASP A 17 4.64 22.31 37.10
CA ASP A 17 4.26 23.42 37.96
C ASP A 17 4.68 24.75 37.32
N ASP A 18 3.78 25.73 37.35
CA ASP A 18 4.14 27.15 37.33
C ASP A 18 3.11 27.90 38.19
N GLU A 19 3.57 28.41 39.33
CA GLU A 19 2.81 29.30 40.21
C GLU A 19 2.91 30.77 39.73
N GLY A 20 1.77 31.47 39.80
CA GLY A 20 1.73 32.82 40.39
C GLY A 20 1.85 34.03 39.46
N GLY A 21 0.71 34.66 39.14
CA GLY A 21 0.65 36.02 38.59
C GLY A 21 -0.76 36.51 38.30
N ALA A 22 -1.52 36.87 39.34
CA ALA A 22 -2.87 37.43 39.22
C ALA A 22 -2.85 38.93 38.91
N LEU A 23 -3.63 39.40 37.91
CA LEU A 23 -4.13 40.78 37.84
C LEU A 23 -5.51 40.85 37.13
N VAL A 24 -6.54 41.00 37.97
CA VAL A 24 -7.74 41.86 37.92
C VAL A 24 -8.50 42.06 36.59
N ALA A 25 -9.78 41.68 36.64
CA ALA A 25 -10.83 42.02 35.67
C ALA A 25 -11.36 43.45 35.89
N GLY A 26 -11.60 44.17 34.79
CA GLY A 26 -12.32 45.45 34.76
C GLY A 26 -13.41 45.41 33.70
N ASP A 27 -14.65 45.50 34.18
CA ASP A 27 -15.91 45.59 33.44
C ASP A 27 -16.06 46.94 32.71
N CYS A 28 -16.68 46.96 31.52
CA CYS A 28 -17.35 48.17 31.01
C CYS A 28 -18.34 47.89 29.86
N GLY A 29 -19.63 47.87 30.20
CA GLY A 29 -20.60 48.87 29.74
C GLY A 29 -20.79 49.11 28.23
N SER A 30 -21.98 48.75 27.75
CA SER A 30 -22.52 49.11 26.44
C SER A 30 -23.02 50.57 26.38
N LYS A 31 -22.70 51.30 25.30
CA LYS A 31 -23.55 52.35 24.67
C LYS A 31 -23.00 52.82 23.30
N LYS A 32 -23.84 52.65 22.28
CA LYS A 32 -23.99 53.36 20.98
C LYS A 32 -23.68 54.89 21.09
N ILE A 33 -23.15 55.66 20.12
CA ILE A 33 -23.53 55.84 18.70
C ILE A 33 -22.52 56.80 18.00
N GLN A 34 -22.36 56.62 16.67
CA GLN A 34 -21.93 57.55 15.60
C GLN A 34 -20.58 58.28 15.67
N GLU A 35 -19.70 57.93 14.73
CA GLU A 35 -19.17 58.91 13.77
C GLU A 35 -18.87 58.23 12.42
N LEU A 36 -19.52 58.72 11.38
CA LEU A 36 -19.42 58.30 10.00
C LEU A 36 -18.28 59.12 9.37
N HIS A 37 -17.17 58.49 8.98
CA HIS A 37 -16.19 59.12 8.08
C HIS A 37 -16.00 58.26 6.84
N ASN A 38 -16.44 58.83 5.71
CA ASN A 38 -16.22 58.34 4.36
C ASN A 38 -14.72 58.27 4.06
N TYR A 39 -14.20 57.07 3.81
CA TYR A 39 -13.07 56.86 2.91
C TYR A 39 -13.59 56.08 1.70
N LYS A 40 -14.04 56.83 0.69
CA LYS A 40 -14.06 56.35 -0.68
C LYS A 40 -12.69 56.69 -1.28
N ASP A 41 -12.13 55.66 -1.91
CA ASP A 41 -11.07 55.66 -2.92
C ASP A 41 -9.85 54.83 -2.53
N GLU A 42 -9.49 53.97 -3.50
CA GLU A 42 -8.30 53.13 -3.65
C GLU A 42 -8.34 51.71 -3.06
N LEU A 43 -9.19 50.86 -3.66
CA LEU A 43 -8.91 49.42 -3.80
C LEU A 43 -8.31 49.17 -5.19
N PRO A 44 -7.17 48.46 -5.32
CA PRO A 44 -6.70 48.03 -6.63
C PRO A 44 -7.66 46.95 -7.13
N VAL A 45 -8.36 47.23 -8.22
CA VAL A 45 -9.05 46.20 -9.00
C VAL A 45 -7.94 45.36 -9.66
N GLN A 46 -7.45 44.36 -8.91
CA GLN A 46 -6.68 43.28 -9.50
C GLN A 46 -7.58 42.57 -10.53
N ASP A 47 -6.95 42.26 -11.66
CA ASP A 47 -7.53 41.98 -12.96
C ASP A 47 -8.34 40.67 -12.98
N THR A 48 -9.52 40.69 -12.36
CA THR A 48 -10.47 39.55 -12.31
C THR A 48 -10.80 39.00 -13.69
N HIS A 49 -10.72 39.83 -14.74
CA HIS A 49 -10.89 39.38 -16.12
C HIS A 49 -9.72 38.54 -16.64
N HIS A 50 -8.49 38.83 -16.21
CA HIS A 50 -7.32 38.05 -16.58
C HIS A 50 -7.29 36.68 -15.89
N ASP A 51 -7.69 36.63 -14.61
CA ASP A 51 -7.76 35.38 -13.85
C ASP A 51 -8.85 34.45 -14.39
N VAL A 52 -10.02 34.99 -14.76
CA VAL A 52 -11.10 34.21 -15.38
C VAL A 52 -10.69 33.67 -16.74
N GLN A 53 -10.04 34.49 -17.59
CA GLN A 53 -9.52 34.03 -18.89
C GLN A 53 -8.45 32.95 -18.77
N THR A 54 -7.64 32.99 -17.71
CA THR A 54 -6.60 31.98 -17.45
C THR A 54 -7.23 30.67 -16.95
N LEU A 55 -8.29 30.76 -16.16
CA LEU A 55 -9.08 29.61 -15.73
C LEU A 55 -9.79 28.95 -16.92
N ASP A 56 -10.44 29.73 -17.78
CA ASP A 56 -11.15 29.24 -18.97
C ASP A 56 -10.20 28.54 -19.95
N LYS A 57 -8.98 29.07 -20.13
CA LYS A 57 -7.93 28.40 -20.93
C LYS A 57 -7.49 27.07 -20.32
N THR A 58 -7.41 27.00 -19.00
CA THR A 58 -7.04 25.78 -18.27
C THR A 58 -8.14 24.74 -18.38
N ILE A 59 -9.40 25.15 -18.26
CA ILE A 59 -10.56 24.28 -18.45
C ILE A 59 -10.60 23.75 -19.88
N ALA A 60 -10.45 24.62 -20.89
CA ALA A 60 -10.42 24.19 -22.29
C ALA A 60 -9.25 23.23 -22.59
N SER A 61 -8.08 23.45 -21.99
CA SER A 61 -6.93 22.54 -22.10
C SER A 61 -7.26 21.16 -21.50
N LEU A 62 -7.84 21.14 -20.29
CA LEU A 62 -8.22 19.90 -19.61
C LEU A 62 -9.34 19.15 -20.33
N GLU A 63 -10.31 19.85 -20.92
CA GLU A 63 -11.36 19.26 -21.75
C GLU A 63 -10.78 18.62 -23.02
N THR A 64 -9.79 19.27 -23.63
CA THR A 64 -9.09 18.75 -24.81
C THR A 64 -8.28 17.50 -24.45
N GLU A 65 -7.56 17.53 -23.33
CA GLU A 65 -6.82 16.36 -22.81
C GLU A 65 -7.75 15.21 -22.42
N LEU A 66 -8.90 15.51 -21.79
CA LEU A 66 -9.91 14.52 -21.42
C LEU A 66 -10.54 13.88 -22.67
N SER A 67 -10.80 14.66 -23.71
CA SER A 67 -11.31 14.17 -25.00
C SER A 67 -10.29 13.27 -25.69
N ALA A 68 -9.01 13.67 -25.71
CA ALA A 68 -7.91 12.87 -26.26
C ALA A 68 -7.71 11.54 -25.48
N ALA A 69 -7.79 11.58 -24.14
CA ALA A 69 -7.71 10.40 -23.30
C ALA A 69 -8.88 9.44 -23.53
N ARG A 70 -10.10 9.96 -23.73
CA ARG A 70 -11.29 9.17 -24.07
C ARG A 70 -11.18 8.52 -25.44
N THR A 71 -10.70 9.24 -26.46
CA THR A 71 -10.48 8.66 -27.79
C THR A 71 -9.41 7.58 -27.78
N LEU A 72 -8.35 7.74 -26.98
CA LEU A 72 -7.34 6.72 -26.79
C LEU A 72 -7.90 5.48 -26.09
N GLN A 73 -8.77 5.67 -25.10
CA GLN A 73 -9.44 4.58 -24.40
C GLN A 73 -10.44 3.84 -25.29
N GLU A 74 -11.19 4.56 -26.14
CA GLU A 74 -12.10 3.97 -27.12
C GLU A 74 -11.36 3.21 -28.23
N SER A 75 -10.18 3.68 -28.66
CA SER A 75 -9.37 2.96 -29.65
C SER A 75 -8.76 1.67 -29.07
N LEU A 76 -8.37 1.68 -27.79
CA LEU A 76 -7.92 0.51 -27.05
C LEU A 76 -9.03 -0.52 -26.82
N LEU A 77 -10.29 -0.07 -26.71
CA LEU A 77 -11.46 -0.94 -26.51
C LEU A 77 -11.98 -1.57 -27.82
N ASN A 78 -11.84 -0.91 -28.98
CA ASN A 78 -12.47 -1.33 -30.23
C ASN A 78 -11.56 -2.05 -31.25
N GLY A 79 -10.27 -2.26 -30.97
CA GLY A 79 -9.45 -3.29 -31.62
C GLY A 79 -9.57 -3.46 -33.14
N SER A 80 -9.49 -2.39 -33.94
CA SER A 80 -9.43 -2.50 -35.41
C SER A 80 -8.39 -1.53 -36.02
N PRO A 81 -7.61 -1.96 -37.05
CA PRO A 81 -6.45 -1.22 -37.52
C PRO A 81 -6.83 -0.25 -38.64
N VAL A 82 -6.47 1.03 -38.50
CA VAL A 82 -6.36 1.94 -39.64
C VAL A 82 -4.88 2.28 -39.79
N ALA A 83 -4.29 1.73 -40.84
CA ALA A 83 -2.98 2.10 -41.32
C ALA A 83 -3.08 3.48 -41.95
N GLU A 84 -2.40 4.47 -41.36
CA GLU A 84 -1.79 5.57 -42.10
C GLU A 84 -0.65 6.17 -41.27
N GLU A 85 0.41 6.52 -41.98
CA GLU A 85 1.78 6.70 -41.53
C GLU A 85 1.95 7.80 -40.48
N PHE A 86 1.92 7.42 -39.21
CA PHE A 86 2.69 8.11 -38.19
C PHE A 86 3.86 7.21 -37.81
N LYS A 87 5.09 7.72 -37.95
CA LYS A 87 6.29 7.15 -37.36
C LYS A 87 6.13 7.15 -35.84
N VAL A 88 5.37 6.19 -35.34
CA VAL A 88 5.35 5.80 -33.93
C VAL A 88 6.75 5.25 -33.69
N SER A 89 7.57 6.03 -32.98
CA SER A 89 8.74 5.52 -32.27
C SER A 89 8.34 4.17 -31.69
N GLU A 90 9.05 3.09 -32.07
CA GLU A 90 8.82 1.72 -31.63
C GLU A 90 8.01 1.69 -30.35
N SER A 91 6.79 1.17 -30.40
CA SER A 91 6.07 0.79 -29.19
C SER A 91 7.05 -0.09 -28.41
N ILE A 92 7.68 0.46 -27.36
CA ILE A 92 8.55 -0.31 -26.48
C ILE A 92 7.62 -1.35 -25.89
N VAL A 93 7.63 -2.56 -26.46
CA VAL A 93 6.87 -3.69 -25.94
C VAL A 93 7.40 -3.87 -24.54
N ARG A 94 6.63 -3.41 -23.55
CA ARG A 94 7.03 -3.51 -22.16
C ARG A 94 7.20 -4.98 -21.87
N ARG A 95 8.38 -5.33 -21.36
CA ARG A 95 8.69 -6.70 -20.97
C ARG A 95 7.58 -7.19 -20.03
N LYS A 96 7.01 -8.35 -20.35
CA LYS A 96 6.02 -9.00 -19.50
C LYS A 96 6.70 -9.73 -18.35
N TYR A 97 6.20 -9.49 -17.14
CA TYR A 97 6.64 -10.10 -15.89
C TYR A 97 5.59 -11.07 -15.37
N ARG A 98 6.00 -12.00 -14.51
CA ARG A 98 5.10 -12.94 -13.83
C ARG A 98 4.46 -12.28 -12.62
N MET A 99 5.28 -11.69 -11.77
CA MET A 99 4.78 -10.97 -10.59
C MET A 99 5.71 -9.84 -10.16
N VAL A 100 5.09 -8.83 -9.55
CA VAL A 100 5.79 -7.72 -8.87
C VAL A 100 5.48 -7.83 -7.39
N ILE A 101 6.50 -7.97 -6.56
CA ILE A 101 6.41 -8.06 -5.10
C ILE A 101 6.84 -6.73 -4.49
N GLY A 102 5.90 -6.03 -3.87
CA GLY A 102 6.12 -4.83 -3.08
C GLY A 102 6.15 -5.16 -1.60
N ILE A 103 7.30 -4.95 -0.96
CA ILE A 103 7.48 -5.12 0.47
C ILE A 103 7.24 -3.77 1.14
N ASN A 104 6.07 -3.59 1.75
CA ASN A 104 5.74 -2.37 2.49
C ASN A 104 6.65 -2.26 3.73
N THR A 105 7.42 -1.18 3.80
CA THR A 105 8.36 -0.91 4.89
C THR A 105 8.28 0.53 5.38
N ALA A 106 8.86 0.87 6.52
CA ALA A 106 8.91 2.25 7.02
C ALA A 106 10.35 2.74 7.21
N PHE A 107 10.54 4.04 7.40
CA PHE A 107 11.86 4.63 7.66
C PHE A 107 12.59 3.98 8.83
N SER A 108 11.88 3.67 9.90
CA SER A 108 12.40 3.01 11.10
C SER A 108 12.81 1.54 10.89
N SER A 109 12.39 0.91 9.79
CA SER A 109 12.47 -0.54 9.60
C SER A 109 13.76 -0.99 8.89
N ARG A 110 14.84 -0.22 9.02
CA ARG A 110 16.14 -0.52 8.39
C ARG A 110 16.63 -1.94 8.70
N LYS A 111 16.60 -2.32 9.98
CA LYS A 111 17.06 -3.65 10.42
C LYS A 111 16.21 -4.78 9.82
N ARG A 112 14.91 -4.57 9.67
CA ARG A 112 14.00 -5.54 9.04
C ARG A 112 14.32 -5.73 7.56
N ARG A 113 14.53 -4.63 6.82
CA ARG A 113 14.96 -4.69 5.42
C ARG A 113 16.27 -5.43 5.25
N ASP A 114 17.27 -5.14 6.09
CA ASP A 114 18.54 -5.85 6.06
C ASP A 114 18.33 -7.35 6.35
N SER A 115 17.49 -7.70 7.33
CA SER A 115 17.17 -9.09 7.65
C SER A 115 16.49 -9.85 6.50
N ILE A 116 15.56 -9.20 5.78
CA ILE A 116 14.95 -9.75 4.56
C ILE A 116 16.00 -9.97 3.46
N ARG A 117 16.88 -8.99 3.23
CA ARG A 117 17.99 -9.07 2.26
C ARG A 117 19.00 -10.18 2.58
N TYR A 118 19.21 -10.49 3.86
CA TYR A 118 20.09 -11.58 4.28
C TYR A 118 19.39 -12.95 4.25
N THR A 119 18.06 -13.00 4.14
CA THR A 119 17.28 -14.25 4.13
C THR A 119 16.68 -14.51 2.75
N TRP A 120 15.40 -14.22 2.57
CA TRP A 120 14.63 -14.72 1.43
C TRP A 120 14.69 -13.82 0.19
N MET A 121 15.16 -12.58 0.29
CA MET A 121 15.23 -11.66 -0.85
C MET A 121 16.60 -11.71 -1.54
N PRO A 122 16.69 -12.11 -2.81
CA PRO A 122 17.94 -12.09 -3.56
C PRO A 122 18.52 -10.66 -3.69
N ARG A 123 19.86 -10.57 -3.75
CA ARG A 123 20.59 -9.29 -3.78
C ARG A 123 21.48 -9.16 -5.01
N GLY A 124 21.80 -7.93 -5.39
CA GLY A 124 22.77 -7.62 -6.45
C GLY A 124 22.45 -8.37 -7.76
N GLU A 125 23.43 -9.10 -8.28
CA GLU A 125 23.30 -9.85 -9.53
C GLU A 125 22.25 -10.97 -9.46
N GLN A 126 22.05 -11.60 -8.30
CA GLN A 126 20.99 -12.62 -8.16
C GLN A 126 19.58 -12.02 -8.31
N ARG A 127 19.40 -10.77 -7.84
CA ARG A 127 18.14 -10.04 -8.04
C ARG A 127 17.92 -9.71 -9.51
N LYS A 128 18.94 -9.21 -10.22
CA LYS A 128 18.85 -8.96 -11.66
C LYS A 128 18.53 -10.23 -12.43
N LYS A 129 19.23 -11.33 -12.12
CA LYS A 129 18.96 -12.66 -12.68
C LYS A 129 17.51 -13.11 -12.44
N LEU A 130 16.97 -12.85 -11.26
CA LEU A 130 15.56 -13.16 -10.94
C LEU A 130 14.60 -12.36 -11.84
N GLU A 131 14.88 -11.08 -12.05
CA GLU A 131 14.09 -10.19 -12.92
C GLU A 131 14.18 -10.62 -14.39
N GLU A 132 15.38 -11.06 -14.82
CA GLU A 132 15.69 -11.42 -16.20
C GLU A 132 15.31 -12.85 -16.60
N GLU A 133 15.42 -13.82 -15.70
CA GLU A 133 15.16 -15.23 -16.04
C GLU A 133 13.77 -15.69 -15.58
N LYS A 134 13.28 -15.15 -14.46
CA LYS A 134 11.99 -15.56 -13.87
C LYS A 134 10.90 -14.51 -14.03
N GLY A 135 11.24 -13.29 -14.44
CA GLY A 135 10.27 -12.21 -14.59
C GLY A 135 9.63 -11.84 -13.25
N ILE A 136 10.38 -11.89 -12.15
CA ILE A 136 9.91 -11.52 -10.81
C ILE A 136 10.63 -10.26 -10.36
N ILE A 137 9.87 -9.21 -10.08
CA ILE A 137 10.38 -7.94 -9.54
C ILE A 137 10.14 -7.93 -8.04
N ILE A 138 11.14 -7.59 -7.23
CA ILE A 138 10.99 -7.44 -5.78
C ILE A 138 11.56 -6.09 -5.37
N ARG A 139 10.74 -5.25 -4.71
CA ARG A 139 11.15 -3.92 -4.25
C ARG A 139 10.62 -3.63 -2.85
N PHE A 140 11.41 -2.94 -2.05
CA PHE A 140 10.93 -2.29 -0.82
C PHE A 140 10.13 -1.04 -1.18
N VAL A 141 8.86 -1.01 -0.82
CA VAL A 141 7.96 0.12 -1.11
C VAL A 141 8.07 1.13 0.02
N ILE A 142 8.51 2.34 -0.32
CA ILE A 142 8.71 3.41 0.64
C ILE A 142 8.20 4.74 0.08
N GLY A 143 7.46 5.47 0.88
CA GLY A 143 7.07 6.84 0.59
C GLY A 143 8.19 7.83 0.90
N HIS A 144 7.84 9.10 0.95
CA HIS A 144 8.74 10.19 1.33
C HIS A 144 8.32 10.80 2.65
N SER A 145 9.26 11.48 3.31
CA SER A 145 8.93 12.24 4.50
C SER A 145 8.06 13.46 4.15
N ALA A 146 7.37 14.03 5.15
CA ALA A 146 6.60 15.25 4.95
C ALA A 146 7.49 16.47 4.63
N ILE A 147 8.77 16.43 5.03
CA ILE A 147 9.74 17.50 4.81
C ILE A 147 10.84 16.97 3.90
N SER A 148 10.71 17.25 2.61
CA SER A 148 11.65 16.81 1.58
C SER A 148 13.09 17.21 1.89
N GLY A 149 14.02 16.27 1.72
CA GLY A 149 15.47 16.50 1.83
C GLY A 149 16.02 16.45 3.27
N GLY A 150 15.18 16.01 4.22
CA GLY A 150 15.57 15.78 5.60
C GLY A 150 16.56 14.63 5.79
N ILE A 151 17.02 14.44 7.04
CA ILE A 151 17.97 13.37 7.40
C ILE A 151 17.43 11.98 7.04
N ILE A 152 16.11 11.79 7.21
CA ILE A 152 15.43 10.54 6.91
C ILE A 152 15.50 10.22 5.41
N ASP A 153 15.18 11.19 4.54
CA ASP A 153 15.23 11.00 3.09
C ASP A 153 16.65 10.71 2.63
N ARG A 154 17.65 11.42 3.15
CA ARG A 154 19.08 11.15 2.85
C ARG A 154 19.53 9.76 3.28
N ALA A 155 19.03 9.24 4.40
CA ALA A 155 19.33 7.88 4.85
C ALA A 155 18.76 6.84 3.89
N ILE A 156 17.54 7.06 3.37
CA ILE A 156 16.94 6.21 2.34
C ILE A 156 17.70 6.32 1.02
N GLU A 157 18.11 7.51 0.58
CA GLU A 157 18.91 7.69 -0.63
C GLU A 157 20.26 6.98 -0.54
N ALA A 158 20.93 7.03 0.61
CA ALA A 158 22.19 6.31 0.84
C ALA A 158 22.00 4.79 0.78
N GLU A 159 20.89 4.28 1.33
CA GLU A 159 20.53 2.87 1.24
C GLU A 159 20.19 2.45 -0.19
N ASP A 160 19.41 3.26 -0.90
CA ASP A 160 19.01 3.04 -2.28
C ASP A 160 20.22 3.01 -3.20
N ARG A 161 21.18 3.94 -3.02
CA ARG A 161 22.44 3.93 -3.77
C ARG A 161 23.26 2.66 -3.55
N LYS A 162 23.16 2.05 -2.37
CA LYS A 162 23.91 0.83 -2.02
C LYS A 162 23.24 -0.43 -2.55
N HIS A 163 21.91 -0.51 -2.53
CA HIS A 163 21.18 -1.76 -2.79
C HIS A 163 20.33 -1.73 -4.07
N GLY A 164 19.86 -0.55 -4.48
CA GLY A 164 19.05 -0.31 -5.68
C GLY A 164 17.73 -1.08 -5.70
N ASP A 165 17.19 -1.39 -4.52
CA ASP A 165 16.06 -2.30 -4.32
C ASP A 165 14.81 -1.61 -3.75
N PHE A 166 14.77 -0.29 -3.74
CA PHE A 166 13.57 0.46 -3.39
C PHE A 166 12.67 0.74 -4.59
N MET A 167 11.39 0.86 -4.28
CA MET A 167 10.38 1.53 -5.07
C MET A 167 9.89 2.71 -4.26
N LYS A 168 10.40 3.90 -4.59
CA LYS A 168 10.00 5.15 -3.97
C LYS A 168 8.69 5.61 -4.60
N ILE A 169 7.67 5.84 -3.77
CA ILE A 169 6.33 6.23 -4.23
C ILE A 169 5.97 7.63 -3.74
N ASP A 170 5.10 8.30 -4.50
CA ASP A 170 4.54 9.60 -4.15
C ASP A 170 3.46 9.43 -3.08
N HIS A 171 3.92 9.30 -1.84
CA HIS A 171 3.11 9.09 -0.66
C HIS A 171 3.87 9.61 0.56
N VAL A 172 3.23 10.51 1.32
CA VAL A 172 3.75 10.95 2.61
C VAL A 172 3.59 9.82 3.61
N GLU A 173 4.71 9.29 4.12
CA GLU A 173 4.69 8.25 5.16
C GLU A 173 4.07 8.79 6.46
N GLY A 174 3.21 7.98 7.07
CA GLY A 174 2.53 8.33 8.31
C GLY A 174 1.86 7.13 8.98
N TYR A 175 1.60 7.25 10.28
CA TYR A 175 1.11 6.14 11.12
C TYR A 175 -0.25 5.55 10.64
N LEU A 176 -1.15 6.38 10.11
CA LEU A 176 -2.46 5.97 9.61
C LEU A 176 -2.56 6.02 8.07
N ALA A 177 -1.42 6.01 7.38
CA ALA A 177 -1.37 6.23 5.93
C ALA A 177 -1.29 4.94 5.10
N LEU A 178 -1.28 3.75 5.74
CA LEU A 178 -1.06 2.45 5.09
C LEU A 178 -2.01 2.15 3.92
N SER A 179 -3.32 2.37 4.08
CA SER A 179 -4.29 2.18 2.99
C SER A 179 -4.00 3.09 1.79
N GLY A 180 -3.51 4.30 2.05
CA GLY A 180 -3.05 5.22 1.01
C GLY A 180 -1.78 4.73 0.34
N LYS A 181 -0.81 4.23 1.13
CA LYS A 181 0.45 3.67 0.64
C LYS A 181 0.22 2.50 -0.30
N THR A 182 -0.63 1.55 0.10
CA THR A 182 -0.99 0.38 -0.71
C THR A 182 -1.68 0.77 -2.01
N LYS A 183 -2.58 1.75 -1.96
CA LYS A 183 -3.22 2.28 -3.16
C LYS A 183 -2.19 2.89 -4.14
N THR A 184 -1.28 3.72 -3.63
CA THR A 184 -0.21 4.31 -4.44
C THR A 184 0.75 3.24 -4.97
N TYR A 185 1.10 2.24 -4.15
CA TYR A 185 1.95 1.13 -4.56
C TYR A 185 1.39 0.42 -5.79
N PHE A 186 0.14 -0.06 -5.75
CA PHE A 186 -0.43 -0.77 -6.90
C PHE A 186 -0.54 0.13 -8.13
N ALA A 187 -0.93 1.39 -7.96
CA ALA A 187 -1.02 2.34 -9.07
C ALA A 187 0.35 2.57 -9.74
N THR A 188 1.40 2.75 -8.95
CA THR A 188 2.77 2.95 -9.46
C THR A 188 3.37 1.65 -9.99
N ALA A 189 3.09 0.49 -9.40
CA ALA A 189 3.64 -0.78 -9.85
C ALA A 189 3.12 -1.15 -11.24
N VAL A 190 1.82 -0.94 -11.48
CA VAL A 190 1.18 -1.16 -12.80
C VAL A 190 1.73 -0.19 -13.85
N SER A 191 2.07 1.05 -13.47
CA SER A 191 2.62 2.03 -14.41
C SER A 191 4.07 1.72 -14.80
N LEU A 192 4.83 1.03 -13.94
CA LEU A 192 6.23 0.69 -14.16
C LEU A 192 6.43 -0.68 -14.83
N TRP A 193 5.68 -1.70 -14.41
CA TRP A 193 5.89 -3.08 -14.86
C TRP A 193 4.58 -3.69 -15.34
N ASP A 194 4.61 -4.34 -16.50
CA ASP A 194 3.50 -5.16 -16.99
C ASP A 194 3.64 -6.58 -16.43
N ALA A 195 2.83 -6.96 -15.43
CA ALA A 195 2.91 -8.26 -14.77
C ALA A 195 1.56 -8.98 -14.67
N ASP A 196 1.57 -10.31 -14.63
CA ASP A 196 0.33 -11.10 -14.42
C ASP A 196 -0.26 -10.84 -13.01
N PHE A 197 0.60 -10.73 -11.99
CA PHE A 197 0.22 -10.45 -10.59
C PHE A 197 1.02 -9.33 -9.93
N TYR A 198 0.38 -8.63 -9.00
CA TYR A 198 0.99 -7.66 -8.11
C TYR A 198 0.77 -8.10 -6.67
N VAL A 199 1.83 -8.20 -5.89
CA VAL A 199 1.85 -8.80 -4.55
C VAL A 199 2.26 -7.75 -3.54
N LYS A 200 1.49 -7.60 -2.46
CA LYS A 200 1.88 -6.81 -1.30
C LYS A 200 2.35 -7.75 -0.20
N VAL A 201 3.46 -7.41 0.46
CA VAL A 201 4.05 -8.14 1.59
C VAL A 201 4.44 -7.14 2.68
N ASP A 202 4.28 -7.49 3.96
CA ASP A 202 4.84 -6.72 5.08
C ASP A 202 6.32 -7.05 5.34
N ASP A 203 7.08 -6.09 5.85
CA ASP A 203 8.52 -6.24 6.10
C ASP A 203 8.90 -7.10 7.33
N ASP A 204 7.92 -7.74 7.95
CA ASP A 204 8.07 -8.71 9.02
C ASP A 204 7.49 -10.09 8.66
N VAL A 205 7.45 -10.43 7.37
CA VAL A 205 6.97 -11.73 6.86
C VAL A 205 8.12 -12.50 6.19
N HIS A 206 8.19 -13.81 6.44
CA HIS A 206 9.05 -14.72 5.67
C HIS A 206 8.30 -15.22 4.43
N VAL A 207 8.96 -15.19 3.27
CA VAL A 207 8.35 -15.58 1.99
C VAL A 207 9.20 -16.62 1.26
N ASN A 208 8.54 -17.64 0.74
CA ASN A 208 9.12 -18.63 -0.18
C ASN A 208 8.69 -18.26 -1.61
N ILE A 209 9.60 -17.64 -2.37
CA ILE A 209 9.31 -16.98 -3.65
C ILE A 209 8.86 -17.98 -4.73
N ALA A 210 9.50 -19.14 -4.82
CA ALA A 210 9.16 -20.17 -5.80
C ALA A 210 7.77 -20.73 -5.52
N THR A 211 7.51 -21.03 -4.24
CA THR A 211 6.21 -21.50 -3.77
C THR A 211 5.10 -20.48 -4.04
N LEU A 212 5.35 -19.20 -3.78
CA LEU A 212 4.43 -18.11 -4.10
C LEU A 212 4.16 -18.05 -5.62
N GLY A 213 5.22 -18.09 -6.44
CA GLY A 213 5.09 -18.10 -7.89
C GLY A 213 4.25 -19.27 -8.41
N GLN A 214 4.45 -20.48 -7.87
CA GLN A 214 3.71 -21.68 -8.25
C GLN A 214 2.22 -21.62 -7.85
N ILE A 215 1.90 -20.94 -6.75
CA ILE A 215 0.51 -20.70 -6.35
C ILE A 215 -0.14 -19.75 -7.35
N LEU A 216 0.52 -18.63 -7.66
CA LEU A 216 -0.04 -17.61 -8.55
C LEU A 216 -0.15 -18.09 -10.00
N SER A 217 0.80 -18.90 -10.49
CA SER A 217 0.79 -19.38 -11.88
C SER A 217 -0.44 -20.22 -12.23
N LYS A 218 -1.03 -20.92 -11.26
CA LYS A 218 -2.30 -21.67 -11.42
C LYS A 218 -3.50 -20.77 -11.75
N HIS A 219 -3.36 -19.46 -11.54
CA HIS A 219 -4.41 -18.47 -11.70
C HIS A 219 -4.07 -17.42 -12.76
N ALA A 220 -2.96 -17.54 -13.48
CA ALA A 220 -2.47 -16.53 -14.42
C ALA A 220 -3.41 -16.25 -15.61
N TRP A 221 -4.24 -17.21 -15.99
CA TRP A 221 -5.23 -17.07 -17.07
C TRP A 221 -6.57 -16.45 -16.61
N LYS A 222 -6.72 -16.17 -15.32
CA LYS A 222 -7.95 -15.60 -14.77
C LYS A 222 -7.80 -14.07 -14.65
N PRO A 223 -8.74 -13.27 -15.20
CA PRO A 223 -8.59 -11.83 -15.33
C PRO A 223 -8.61 -11.10 -13.97
N ARG A 224 -9.61 -11.38 -13.13
CA ARG A 224 -9.88 -10.65 -11.88
C ARG A 224 -9.72 -11.58 -10.67
N VAL A 225 -8.48 -11.81 -10.25
CA VAL A 225 -8.16 -12.68 -9.11
C VAL A 225 -7.66 -11.86 -7.94
N TYR A 226 -8.30 -12.03 -6.79
CA TYR A 226 -7.82 -11.57 -5.50
C TYR A 226 -7.51 -12.79 -4.65
N ILE A 227 -6.22 -13.03 -4.38
CA ILE A 227 -5.74 -14.21 -3.68
C ILE A 227 -4.99 -13.83 -2.41
N GLY A 228 -5.26 -14.57 -1.35
CA GLY A 228 -4.64 -14.38 -0.06
C GLY A 228 -5.19 -15.39 0.94
N CYS A 229 -4.73 -15.31 2.18
CA CYS A 229 -5.39 -16.05 3.26
C CYS A 229 -6.65 -15.30 3.67
N MET A 230 -7.80 -15.76 3.19
CA MET A 230 -9.07 -15.06 3.35
C MET A 230 -9.58 -15.23 4.78
N LYS A 231 -10.01 -14.13 5.38
CA LYS A 231 -10.55 -14.03 6.74
C LYS A 231 -11.81 -13.16 6.76
N SER A 232 -12.56 -13.30 7.84
CA SER A 232 -13.63 -12.39 8.24
C SER A 232 -13.65 -12.39 9.77
N GLY A 233 -13.74 -11.21 10.37
CA GLY A 233 -13.62 -10.99 11.81
C GLY A 233 -14.48 -9.84 12.26
N PRO A 234 -14.65 -9.65 13.58
CA PRO A 234 -15.47 -8.58 14.13
C PRO A 234 -14.97 -7.23 13.65
N VAL A 235 -15.90 -6.31 13.36
CA VAL A 235 -15.58 -4.92 13.07
C VAL A 235 -15.05 -4.28 14.35
N LEU A 236 -13.94 -3.54 14.24
CA LEU A 236 -13.28 -2.92 15.39
C LEU A 236 -13.96 -1.58 15.73
N SER A 237 -15.15 -1.64 16.31
CA SER A 237 -16.01 -0.47 16.60
C SER A 237 -15.80 0.14 17.99
N GLU A 238 -14.93 -0.43 18.82
CA GLU A 238 -14.68 0.06 20.18
C GLU A 238 -13.59 1.14 20.17
N LYS A 239 -13.86 2.32 20.74
CA LYS A 239 -12.83 3.37 20.87
C LYS A 239 -11.72 2.89 21.80
N GLY A 240 -10.47 3.18 21.41
CA GLY A 240 -9.28 2.84 22.21
C GLY A 240 -8.64 1.50 21.85
N VAL A 241 -9.31 0.64 21.08
CA VAL A 241 -8.65 -0.55 20.52
C VAL A 241 -7.74 -0.15 19.36
N ARG A 242 -6.65 -0.90 19.18
CA ARG A 242 -5.78 -0.76 18.02
C ARG A 242 -6.61 -0.98 16.76
N TYR A 243 -6.50 -0.08 15.79
CA TYR A 243 -7.25 -0.10 14.54
C TYR A 243 -8.78 0.10 14.68
N TYR A 244 -9.22 0.84 15.70
CA TYR A 244 -10.59 1.34 15.78
C TYR A 244 -11.01 1.99 14.46
N GLU A 245 -12.14 1.53 13.90
CA GLU A 245 -12.71 2.02 12.66
C GLU A 245 -13.79 3.08 12.96
N PRO A 246 -13.51 4.38 12.74
CA PRO A 246 -14.49 5.44 13.00
C PRO A 246 -15.75 5.31 12.13
N GLU A 247 -15.63 4.69 10.95
CA GLU A 247 -16.74 4.47 10.03
C GLU A 247 -17.30 3.04 10.14
N HIS A 248 -17.18 2.40 11.31
CA HIS A 248 -17.64 1.02 11.55
C HIS A 248 -19.11 0.80 11.21
N TRP A 249 -19.95 1.84 11.30
CA TRP A 249 -21.37 1.81 10.95
C TRP A 249 -21.62 1.47 9.46
N LYS A 250 -20.63 1.64 8.57
CA LYS A 250 -20.73 1.23 7.16
C LYS A 250 -20.68 -0.29 6.95
N PHE A 251 -20.25 -1.04 7.95
CA PHE A 251 -20.20 -2.51 7.91
C PHE A 251 -21.49 -3.15 8.48
N GLY A 252 -22.51 -2.33 8.70
CA GLY A 252 -23.82 -2.71 9.21
C GLY A 252 -23.94 -2.57 10.73
N GLU A 253 -24.74 -3.43 11.33
CA GLU A 253 -25.16 -3.32 12.72
C GLU A 253 -24.07 -3.74 13.72
N PRO A 254 -24.16 -3.31 15.00
CA PRO A 254 -23.28 -3.77 16.06
C PRO A 254 -23.21 -5.30 16.12
N GLY A 255 -21.98 -5.84 16.19
CA GLY A 255 -21.73 -7.28 16.16
C GLY A 255 -21.48 -7.86 14.77
N ASN A 256 -21.66 -7.07 13.70
CA ASN A 256 -21.27 -7.48 12.36
C ASN A 256 -19.76 -7.72 12.22
N LYS A 257 -19.44 -8.50 11.19
CA LYS A 257 -18.08 -8.79 10.78
C LYS A 257 -17.73 -8.02 9.53
N TYR A 258 -16.44 -7.74 9.33
CA TYR A 258 -15.94 -7.33 8.04
C TYR A 258 -16.32 -8.36 6.97
N PHE A 259 -16.59 -7.90 5.75
CA PHE A 259 -16.71 -8.78 4.59
C PHE A 259 -15.44 -9.61 4.42
N ARG A 260 -15.51 -10.70 3.66
CA ARG A 260 -14.38 -11.59 3.48
C ARG A 260 -13.26 -10.90 2.69
N HIS A 261 -12.07 -10.81 3.27
CA HIS A 261 -10.89 -10.17 2.68
C HIS A 261 -9.63 -10.96 3.03
N ALA A 262 -8.54 -10.79 2.28
CA ALA A 262 -7.26 -11.40 2.59
C ALA A 262 -6.61 -10.75 3.82
N THR A 263 -5.81 -11.51 4.56
CA THR A 263 -4.99 -10.94 5.64
C THR A 263 -3.92 -10.00 5.11
N GLY A 264 -3.65 -8.90 5.84
CA GLY A 264 -2.71 -7.87 5.40
C GLY A 264 -1.26 -8.31 5.20
N GLN A 265 -0.78 -9.37 5.85
CA GLN A 265 0.63 -9.76 5.82
C GLN A 265 1.13 -10.08 4.40
N LEU A 266 0.32 -10.79 3.61
CA LEU A 266 0.59 -11.08 2.23
C LEU A 266 -0.70 -11.35 1.46
N TYR A 267 -0.86 -10.68 0.32
CA TYR A 267 -1.89 -10.97 -0.67
C TYR A 267 -1.42 -10.57 -2.08
N ALA A 268 -2.07 -11.12 -3.09
CA ALA A 268 -1.82 -10.78 -4.49
C ALA A 268 -3.12 -10.47 -5.23
N ILE A 269 -3.00 -9.60 -6.21
CA ILE A 269 -4.09 -9.23 -7.12
C ILE A 269 -3.61 -9.37 -8.56
N SER A 270 -4.50 -9.79 -9.45
CA SER A 270 -4.20 -9.86 -10.87
C SER A 270 -4.01 -8.46 -11.49
N LYS A 271 -3.42 -8.42 -12.69
CA LYS A 271 -3.25 -7.19 -13.48
C LYS A 271 -4.51 -6.35 -13.55
N ASP A 272 -5.67 -6.93 -13.89
CA ASP A 272 -6.90 -6.18 -14.09
C ASP A 272 -7.37 -5.47 -12.81
N LEU A 273 -7.23 -6.12 -11.65
CA LEU A 273 -7.58 -5.52 -10.37
C LEU A 273 -6.58 -4.41 -9.98
N ALA A 274 -5.29 -4.60 -10.25
CA ALA A 274 -4.29 -3.58 -10.02
C ALA A 274 -4.50 -2.36 -10.94
N THR A 275 -4.84 -2.60 -12.21
CA THR A 275 -5.23 -1.55 -13.17
C THR A 275 -6.49 -0.83 -12.73
N TYR A 276 -7.50 -1.55 -12.23
CA TYR A 276 -8.70 -0.96 -11.65
C TYR A 276 -8.36 -0.01 -10.50
N ILE A 277 -7.45 -0.40 -9.60
CA ILE A 277 -6.97 0.47 -8.52
C ILE A 277 -6.30 1.72 -9.10
N SER A 278 -5.43 1.56 -10.09
CA SER A 278 -4.71 2.67 -10.71
C SER A 278 -5.65 3.72 -11.32
N ILE A 279 -6.64 3.27 -12.09
CA ILE A 279 -7.64 4.12 -12.75
C ILE A 279 -8.53 4.83 -11.71
N ASN A 280 -9.01 4.09 -10.70
CA ASN A 280 -10.03 4.59 -9.77
C ASN A 280 -9.43 5.17 -8.48
N LYS A 281 -8.11 5.33 -8.38
CA LYS A 281 -7.41 5.66 -7.12
C LYS A 281 -7.99 6.86 -6.38
N HIS A 282 -8.57 7.84 -7.06
CA HIS A 282 -9.12 9.05 -6.43
C HIS A 282 -10.45 8.82 -5.71
N VAL A 283 -11.23 7.81 -6.11
CA VAL A 283 -12.53 7.49 -5.52
C VAL A 283 -12.49 6.30 -4.56
N LEU A 284 -11.40 5.53 -4.58
CA LEU A 284 -11.22 4.40 -3.66
C LEU A 284 -11.08 4.87 -2.21
N HIS A 285 -12.10 4.52 -1.42
CA HIS A 285 -12.21 4.83 -0.02
C HIS A 285 -11.15 4.10 0.81
N LYS A 286 -10.71 4.69 1.92
CA LYS A 286 -9.66 4.15 2.77
C LYS A 286 -10.21 3.99 4.19
N TYR A 287 -10.36 2.75 4.61
CA TYR A 287 -10.60 2.39 6.00
C TYR A 287 -9.27 2.38 6.78
N ILE A 288 -9.35 2.34 8.12
CA ILE A 288 -8.18 2.33 8.99
C ILE A 288 -7.34 1.06 8.77
N ASN A 289 -8.01 -0.08 8.58
CA ASN A 289 -7.34 -1.33 8.22
C ASN A 289 -7.08 -1.35 6.70
N GLU A 290 -5.80 -1.52 6.34
CA GLU A 290 -5.35 -1.53 4.94
C GLU A 290 -5.90 -2.72 4.16
N ASP A 291 -5.97 -3.89 4.79
CA ASP A 291 -6.45 -5.13 4.17
C ASP A 291 -7.97 -5.12 3.97
N VAL A 292 -8.69 -4.52 4.93
CA VAL A 292 -10.11 -4.19 4.77
C VAL A 292 -10.31 -3.17 3.64
N SER A 293 -9.47 -2.13 3.56
CA SER A 293 -9.56 -1.14 2.47
C SER A 293 -9.46 -1.82 1.11
N LEU A 294 -8.41 -2.63 0.90
CA LEU A 294 -8.21 -3.34 -0.35
C LEU A 294 -9.41 -4.25 -0.70
N GLY A 295 -9.86 -5.08 0.23
CA GLY A 295 -10.97 -5.99 -0.04
C GLY A 295 -12.28 -5.25 -0.36
N SER A 296 -12.50 -4.05 0.20
CA SER A 296 -13.69 -3.26 -0.10
C SER A 296 -13.74 -2.78 -1.55
N TRP A 297 -12.58 -2.54 -2.16
CA TRP A 297 -12.47 -2.06 -3.54
C TRP A 297 -12.92 -3.12 -4.55
N PHE A 298 -12.94 -4.39 -4.16
CA PHE A 298 -13.29 -5.51 -5.01
C PHE A 298 -14.69 -6.08 -4.71
N LEU A 299 -15.34 -5.65 -3.63
CA LEU A 299 -16.63 -6.20 -3.21
C LEU A 299 -17.75 -6.00 -4.24
N GLY A 300 -17.73 -4.88 -4.95
CA GLY A 300 -18.67 -4.57 -6.04
C GLY A 300 -18.21 -5.06 -7.41
N LEU A 301 -17.08 -5.76 -7.50
CA LEU A 301 -16.54 -6.29 -8.74
C LEU A 301 -16.81 -7.79 -8.84
N ASP A 302 -16.93 -8.30 -10.05
CA ASP A 302 -16.94 -9.74 -10.34
C ASP A 302 -15.52 -10.33 -10.22
N ALA A 303 -14.93 -10.23 -9.03
CA ALA A 303 -13.58 -10.68 -8.71
C ALA A 303 -13.60 -12.04 -7.99
N GLU A 304 -12.78 -12.97 -8.45
CA GLU A 304 -12.63 -14.28 -7.81
C GLU A 304 -11.75 -14.15 -6.56
N HIS A 305 -12.34 -14.44 -5.40
CA HIS A 305 -11.65 -14.45 -4.12
C HIS A 305 -11.12 -15.85 -3.81
N ILE A 306 -9.80 -16.01 -3.84
CA ILE A 306 -9.14 -17.29 -3.61
C ILE A 306 -8.56 -17.34 -2.20
N ASP A 307 -9.04 -18.30 -1.40
CA ASP A 307 -8.54 -18.55 -0.05
C ASP A 307 -7.39 -19.54 -0.06
N GLU A 308 -6.15 -19.03 -0.03
CA GLU A 308 -4.93 -19.82 0.02
C GLU A 308 -4.31 -19.78 1.42
N LYS A 309 -4.45 -20.89 2.16
CA LYS A 309 -3.95 -21.02 3.53
C LYS A 309 -2.42 -21.12 3.62
N ARG A 310 -1.73 -21.42 2.53
CA ARG A 310 -0.26 -21.41 2.46
C ARG A 310 0.33 -20.00 2.48
N LEU A 311 -0.50 -18.95 2.40
CA LEU A 311 -0.09 -17.54 2.53
C LEU A 311 -0.22 -17.00 3.96
N CYS A 312 -0.52 -17.85 4.97
CA CYS A 312 -0.67 -17.43 6.36
C CYS A 312 -0.28 -18.51 7.38
N CYS A 313 0.79 -19.25 7.10
CA CYS A 313 1.28 -20.24 8.06
C CYS A 313 1.87 -19.56 9.30
N GLY A 314 1.79 -20.24 10.43
CA GLY A 314 2.56 -19.88 11.61
C GLY A 314 4.05 -20.08 11.36
N THR A 315 4.89 -19.34 12.09
CA THR A 315 6.33 -19.65 12.18
C THR A 315 6.54 -21.02 12.87
N PRO A 316 7.78 -21.54 12.97
CA PRO A 316 8.03 -22.85 13.55
C PRO A 316 7.34 -23.05 14.90
N PRO A 317 6.72 -24.22 15.14
CA PRO A 317 6.86 -25.44 14.32
C PRO A 317 5.87 -25.59 13.14
N ASP A 318 4.90 -24.67 12.94
CA ASP A 318 3.81 -24.87 11.97
C ASP A 318 4.29 -24.95 10.52
N CYS A 319 5.04 -23.95 10.04
CA CYS A 319 5.58 -23.97 8.68
C CYS A 319 6.54 -25.15 8.41
N GLU A 320 7.26 -25.61 9.43
CA GLU A 320 8.18 -26.75 9.34
C GLU A 320 7.41 -28.07 9.15
N TRP A 321 6.40 -28.33 9.99
CA TRP A 321 5.56 -29.51 9.85
C TRP A 321 4.79 -29.54 8.53
N LYS A 322 4.29 -28.38 8.08
CA LYS A 322 3.63 -28.26 6.77
C LYS A 322 4.59 -28.56 5.62
N ALA A 323 5.84 -28.09 5.69
CA ALA A 323 6.86 -28.41 4.70
C ALA A 323 7.18 -29.92 4.66
N GLN A 324 7.33 -30.56 5.83
CA GLN A 324 7.55 -32.01 5.93
C GLN A 324 6.38 -32.83 5.34
N ALA A 325 5.16 -32.31 5.45
CA ALA A 325 3.97 -32.90 4.84
C ALA A 325 3.80 -32.58 3.33
N GLY A 326 4.79 -31.96 2.68
CA GLY A 326 4.75 -31.57 1.26
C GLY A 326 3.93 -30.31 0.96
N ASN A 327 3.44 -29.62 1.99
CA ASN A 327 2.63 -28.41 1.89
C ASN A 327 3.42 -27.15 2.28
N ILE A 328 4.57 -26.94 1.61
CA ILE A 328 5.48 -25.81 1.89
C ILE A 328 4.71 -24.49 1.89
N CYS A 329 4.85 -23.67 2.93
CA CYS A 329 4.16 -22.39 3.01
C CYS A 329 4.81 -21.36 2.07
N ALA A 330 4.01 -20.54 1.41
CA ALA A 330 4.51 -19.38 0.66
C ALA A 330 4.80 -18.21 1.58
N ALA A 331 4.06 -18.08 2.69
CA ALA A 331 4.31 -17.04 3.70
C ALA A 331 4.16 -17.58 5.12
N SER A 332 5.05 -17.14 6.01
CA SER A 332 5.06 -17.53 7.42
C SER A 332 5.21 -16.31 8.34
N PHE A 333 4.36 -16.20 9.36
CA PHE A 333 4.38 -15.11 10.34
C PHE A 333 3.68 -15.47 11.67
N ASP A 334 3.84 -14.63 12.71
CA ASP A 334 3.18 -14.84 14.00
C ASP A 334 1.87 -14.05 14.08
N TRP A 335 0.74 -14.73 14.25
CA TRP A 335 -0.56 -14.08 14.44
C TRP A 335 -0.57 -13.09 15.61
N ARG A 336 0.14 -13.42 16.70
CA ARG A 336 0.24 -12.59 17.90
C ARG A 336 0.80 -11.18 17.63
N CYS A 337 1.76 -11.08 16.72
CA CYS A 337 2.42 -9.82 16.39
C CYS A 337 1.90 -9.21 15.08
N SER A 338 0.97 -9.90 14.38
CA SER A 338 0.51 -9.53 13.03
C SER A 338 1.68 -9.43 12.03
N GLY A 339 2.64 -10.34 12.18
CA GLY A 339 3.99 -10.33 11.58
C GLY A 339 4.91 -11.20 12.44
N ILE A 340 6.12 -11.51 12.01
CA ILE A 340 7.11 -12.22 12.84
C ILE A 340 7.49 -11.34 14.03
N CYS A 341 7.28 -11.82 15.26
CA CYS A 341 7.70 -11.07 16.45
C CYS A 341 9.22 -10.90 16.44
N ASN A 342 9.73 -9.70 16.72
CA ASN A 342 11.16 -9.36 16.66
C ASN A 342 11.82 -9.78 15.33
N SER A 343 11.14 -9.48 14.22
CA SER A 343 11.50 -9.91 12.86
C SER A 343 12.93 -9.57 12.45
N GLU A 344 13.50 -8.48 12.96
CA GLU A 344 14.91 -8.11 12.74
C GLU A 344 15.91 -9.24 13.04
N GLY A 345 15.65 -10.06 14.06
CA GLY A 345 16.47 -11.23 14.39
C GLY A 345 15.79 -12.56 14.05
N ARG A 346 14.48 -12.68 14.30
CA ARG A 346 13.79 -13.97 14.21
C ARG A 346 13.51 -14.46 12.79
N ILE A 347 13.48 -13.57 11.79
CA ILE A 347 13.24 -14.01 10.40
C ILE A 347 14.34 -14.97 9.91
N TRP A 348 15.57 -14.84 10.42
CA TRP A 348 16.67 -15.77 10.13
C TRP A 348 16.37 -17.19 10.63
N GLU A 349 15.87 -17.32 11.86
CA GLU A 349 15.47 -18.61 12.42
C GLU A 349 14.33 -19.24 11.60
N VAL A 350 13.31 -18.43 11.27
CA VAL A 350 12.19 -18.88 10.45
C VAL A 350 12.66 -19.32 9.07
N HIS A 351 13.56 -18.56 8.44
CA HIS A 351 14.11 -18.90 7.13
C HIS A 351 14.85 -20.24 7.17
N ASN A 352 15.72 -20.48 8.16
CA ASN A 352 16.47 -21.74 8.24
C ASN A 352 15.59 -22.99 8.42
N LYS A 353 14.41 -22.84 9.03
CA LYS A 353 13.50 -23.96 9.31
C LYS A 353 12.40 -24.13 8.27
N CYS A 354 12.00 -23.05 7.60
CA CYS A 354 10.81 -23.01 6.75
C CYS A 354 11.08 -22.56 5.31
N ALA A 355 12.34 -22.27 4.96
CA ALA A 355 12.69 -21.98 3.58
C ALA A 355 12.42 -23.18 2.67
N GLU A 356 11.96 -22.88 1.47
CA GLU A 356 12.03 -23.83 0.36
C GLU A 356 13.50 -24.13 -0.01
N GLY A 357 13.75 -25.24 -0.70
CA GLY A 357 15.10 -25.61 -1.11
C GLY A 357 15.77 -24.52 -1.96
N GLU A 358 17.07 -24.29 -1.80
CA GLU A 358 17.80 -23.19 -2.47
C GLU A 358 17.65 -23.19 -4.01
N SER A 359 17.50 -24.37 -4.61
CA SER A 359 17.32 -24.55 -6.05
C SER A 359 15.86 -24.43 -6.50
N ALA A 360 14.89 -24.38 -5.58
CA ALA A 360 13.46 -24.37 -5.91
C ALA A 360 13.09 -23.20 -6.82
N LEU A 361 13.59 -22.00 -6.52
CA LEU A 361 13.33 -20.80 -7.31
C LEU A 361 13.89 -20.87 -8.73
N TRP A 362 15.07 -21.47 -8.88
CA TRP A 362 15.76 -21.55 -10.15
C TRP A 362 15.27 -22.72 -11.02
N ASN A 363 14.86 -23.82 -10.38
CA ASN A 363 14.33 -25.00 -11.07
C ASN A 363 12.82 -24.93 -11.32
N SER A 364 12.08 -24.06 -10.62
CA SER A 364 10.64 -23.95 -10.84
C SER A 364 10.34 -23.38 -12.22
N THR A 365 9.44 -24.08 -12.94
CA THR A 365 8.71 -23.54 -14.08
C THR A 365 7.53 -22.75 -13.55
N LEU A 366 7.58 -21.42 -13.71
CA LEU A 366 6.57 -20.47 -13.21
C LEU A 366 5.71 -19.93 -14.34
#